data_AF-A0A1M8A5P1-F1
#
_entry.id   AF-A0A1M8A5P1-F1
#
_cell.length_a   1.000
_cell.length_b   1.000
_cell.length_c   1.000
_cell.angle_alpha   90.00
_cell.angle_beta   90.00
_cell.angle_gamma   90.00
#
_symmetry.space_group_name_H-M   'P 1'
#
loop_
_entity.id
_entity.type
_entity.pdbx_description
1 polymer ?
#
loop_
_entity_poly.entity_id
_entity_poly.type
_entity_poly.pdbx_seq_one_letter_code
_entity_poly.pdbx_strand_id
1 'polypeptide(L)' 'MASAALSALGYAGFGFLARCYALGIQKRNIFDNPGGHLAFAGVFGAIGYWLHGVKKSQEQLLEKKQEQLLERRKA' A
#
# COMPACT_ATOMS: atom_id res chain seq x y z
N MET A 1 -8.10 -11.25 -2.26
CA MET A 1 -6.88 -11.79 -1.61
C MET A 1 -5.64 -11.42 -2.43
N ALA A 2 -5.54 -11.83 -3.70
CA ALA A 2 -4.38 -11.56 -4.55
C ALA A 2 -4.04 -10.06 -4.75
N SER A 3 -5.05 -9.20 -4.95
CA SER A 3 -4.83 -7.75 -5.12
C SER A 3 -4.30 -7.05 -3.86
N ALA A 4 -4.76 -7.45 -2.68
CA ALA A 4 -4.31 -6.92 -1.41
C ALA A 4 -2.88 -7.37 -1.10
N ALA A 5 -2.56 -8.64 -1.39
CA ALA A 5 -1.19 -9.15 -1.27
C ALA A 5 -0.24 -8.44 -2.23
N LEU A 6 -0.65 -8.21 -3.48
CA LEU A 6 0.16 -7.46 -4.46
C LEU A 6 0.39 -6.01 -4.00
N SER A 7 -0.64 -5.35 -3.45
CA SER A 7 -0.50 -4.01 -2.87
C SER A 7 0.47 -4.02 -1.68
N ALA A 8 0.35 -4.99 -0.77
CA ALA A 8 1.26 -5.14 0.35
C ALA A 8 2.71 -5.39 -0.11
N LEU A 9 2.92 -6.28 -1.08
CA LEU A 9 4.25 -6.58 -1.63
C LEU A 9 4.87 -5.38 -2.35
N GLY A 10 4.08 -4.63 -3.12
CA GLY A 10 4.56 -3.41 -3.78
C GLY A 10 5.04 -2.37 -2.78
N TYR A 11 4.25 -2.12 -1.72
CA TYR A 11 4.67 -1.21 -0.65
C TYR A 11 5.83 -1.78 0.18
N ALA A 12 5.88 -3.09 0.45
CA ALA A 12 7.01 -3.70 1.13
C ALA A 12 8.32 -3.54 0.35
N GLY A 13 8.26 -3.72 -0.98
CA GLY A 13 9.38 -3.41 -1.88
C GLY A 13 9.79 -1.94 -1.81
N PHE A 14 8.82 -1.01 -1.79
CA PHE A 14 9.10 0.41 -1.59
C PHE A 14 9.80 0.68 -0.25
N GLY A 15 9.32 0.09 0.86
CA GLY A 15 9.96 0.21 2.17
C GLY A 15 11.39 -0.31 2.18
N PHE A 16 11.63 -1.47 1.55
CA PHE A 16 12.98 -2.01 1.38
C PHE A 16 13.90 -1.04 0.64
N LEU A 17 13.45 -0.49 -0.50
CA LEU A 17 14.23 0.47 -1.27
C LEU A 17 14.46 1.79 -0.51
N ALA A 18 13.46 2.27 0.24
CA ALA A 18 13.61 3.43 1.10
C ALA A 18 14.71 3.21 2.16
N ARG A 19 14.80 2.00 2.72
CA ARG A 19 15.89 1.65 3.63
C ARG A 19 17.25 1.61 2.94
N CYS A 20 17.35 1.01 1.76
CA CYS A 20 18.58 1.01 0.96
C CYS A 20 19.04 2.45 0.64
N TYR A 21 18.10 3.31 0.26
CA TYR A 21 18.36 4.72 -0.05
C TYR A 21 18.88 5.48 1.18
N ALA A 22 18.25 5.29 2.35
CA ALA A 22 18.70 5.89 3.59
C ALA A 22 20.12 5.47 3.99
N LEU A 23 20.49 4.20 3.78
CA LEU A 23 21.86 3.70 3.99
C LEU A 23 22.86 4.33 3.02
N GLY A 24 22.46 4.48 1.75
CA GLY A 24 23.26 5.15 0.73
C GLY A 24 23.58 6.61 1.11
N ILE A 25 22.60 7.37 1.61
CA ILE A 25 22.82 8.73 2.12
C ILE A 25 23.81 8.74 3.28
N GLN A 26 23.73 7.76 4.17
CA GLN A 26 24.64 7.61 5.30
C GLN A 26 26.04 7.09 4.88
N LYS A 27 26.28 6.86 3.58
CA LYS A 27 27.51 6.24 3.05
C LYS A 27 27.83 4.89 3.70
N ARG A 28 26.81 4.16 4.13
CA ARG A 28 26.91 2.80 4.68
C ARG A 28 26.64 1.78 3.57
N ASN A 29 27.03 0.52 3.81
CA ASN A 29 26.64 -0.57 2.93
C ASN A 29 25.10 -0.63 2.85
N ILE A 30 24.55 -0.72 1.64
CA ILE A 30 23.11 -0.70 1.37
C ILE A 30 22.37 -1.93 1.90
N PHE A 31 23.08 -2.99 2.29
CA PHE A 31 22.51 -4.20 2.90
C PHE A 31 22.84 -4.31 4.40
N ASP A 32 23.30 -3.22 5.01
CA ASP A 32 23.64 -3.17 6.42
C ASP A 32 22.39 -3.22 7.32
N ASN A 33 22.49 -4.00 8.40
CA ASN A 33 21.39 -4.31 9.32
C ASN A 33 20.14 -4.90 8.60
N PRO A 34 20.13 -6.20 8.26
CA PRO A 34 19.01 -6.85 7.57
C PRO A 34 17.68 -6.76 8.34
N GLY A 35 17.72 -6.71 9.68
CA GLY A 35 16.53 -6.47 10.50
C GLY A 35 15.87 -5.12 10.20
N GLY A 36 16.66 -4.09 9.91
CA GLY A 36 16.16 -2.78 9.48
C GLY A 36 15.45 -2.82 8.12
N HIS A 37 15.93 -3.63 7.18
CA HIS A 37 15.26 -3.84 5.89
C HIS A 37 13.91 -4.54 6.05
N LEU A 38 13.87 -5.60 6.87
CA LEU A 38 12.64 -6.31 7.19
C LEU A 38 11.62 -5.42 7.92
N ALA A 39 12.08 -4.58 8.85
CA ALA A 39 11.21 -3.63 9.56
C ALA A 39 10.57 -2.62 8.59
N PHE A 40 11.37 -2.00 7.71
CA PHE A 40 10.85 -1.06 6.72
C PHE A 40 9.91 -1.73 5.73
N ALA A 41 10.28 -2.88 5.18
CA ALA A 41 9.42 -3.66 4.29
C ALA A 41 8.11 -4.06 4.97
N GLY A 42 8.16 -4.50 6.23
CA GLY A 42 7.00 -4.88 7.02
C GLY A 42 6.05 -3.71 7.29
N VAL A 43 6.58 -2.57 7.76
CA VAL A 43 5.78 -1.37 8.04
C VAL A 43 5.09 -0.86 6.78
N PHE A 44 5.84 -0.68 5.69
CA PHE A 44 5.24 -0.21 4.44
C PHE A 44 4.28 -1.24 3.86
N GLY A 45 4.59 -2.53 3.91
CA GLY A 45 3.68 -3.59 3.46
C GLY A 45 2.36 -3.59 4.22
N ALA A 46 2.40 -3.38 5.54
CA ALA A 46 1.19 -3.24 6.36
C ALA A 46 0.37 -2.01 5.97
N ILE A 47 1.03 -0.87 5.70
CA ILE A 47 0.38 0.35 5.19
C ILE A 47 -0.30 0.07 3.83
N GLY A 48 0.38 -0.61 2.91
CA GLY A 48 -0.16 -0.97 1.60
C GLY A 48 -1.41 -1.85 1.71
N TYR A 49 -1.37 -2.86 2.59
CA TYR A 49 -2.53 -3.70 2.86
C TYR A 49 -3.72 -2.91 3.41
N TRP A 50 -3.47 -2.01 4.37
CA TRP A 50 -4.51 -1.15 4.94
C TRP A 50 -5.11 -0.20 3.91
N LEU A 51 -4.29 0.46 3.10
CA LEU A 51 -4.74 1.35 2.02
C LEU A 51 -5.60 0.64 0.99
N HIS A 52 -5.28 -0.62 0.65
CA HIS A 52 -6.12 -1.42 -0.22
C HIS A 52 -7.54 -1.60 0.36
N GLY A 53 -7.66 -1.80 1.69
CA GLY A 53 -8.96 -1.89 2.37
C GLY A 53 -9.75 -0.58 2.32
N VAL A 54 -9.07 0.55 2.55
CA VAL A 54 -9.67 1.89 2.44
C VAL A 54 -10.20 2.13 1.03
N LYS A 55 -9.39 1.84 0.01
CA LYS A 55 -9.77 2.01 -1.40
C LYS A 55 -11.03 1.20 -1.75
N LYS A 56 -11.08 -0.07 -1.34
CA LYS A 56 -12.25 -0.93 -1.56
C LYS A 56 -13.52 -0.34 -0.95
N SER A 57 -13.41 0.24 0.25
CA SER A 57 -14.56 0.86 0.93
C SER A 57 -15.05 2.11 0.18
N GLN A 58 -14.13 2.89 -0.38
CA GLN A 58 -14.45 4.07 -1.20
C GLN A 58 -15.12 3.68 -2.52
N GLU A 59 -14.62 2.64 -3.20
CA GLU A 59 -15.21 2.12 -4.44
C GLU A 59 -16.65 1.67 -4.22
N GLN A 60 -16.92 0.92 -3.13
CA GLN A 60 -18.27 0.50 -2.76
C GLN A 60 -19.20 1.68 -2.47
N LEU A 61 -18.69 2.77 -1.88
CA LEU A 61 -19.48 3.96 -1.64
C LEU A 61 -19.83 4.67 -2.96
N LEU A 62 -18.87 4.76 -3.88
CA LEU A 62 -19.07 5.36 -5.20
C LEU A 62 -20.09 4.57 -6.04
N GLU A 63 -20.00 3.25 -6.03
CA GLU A 63 -20.95 2.36 -6.71
C GLU A 63 -22.39 2.58 -6.22
N LYS A 64 -22.59 2.57 -4.89
CA LYS A 64 -23.90 2.88 -4.28
C LYS A 64 -24.43 4.26 -4.67
N LYS A 65 -23.55 5.26 -4.80
CA LYS A 65 -23.95 6.60 -5.22
C LYS A 65 -24.33 6.64 -6.70
N GLN A 66 -23.65 5.88 -7.55
CA GLN A 66 -24.02 5.75 -8.96
C GLN A 66 -25.39 5.09 -9.12
N GLU A 67 -25.67 4.02 -8.36
CA GLU A 67 -26.98 3.37 -8.34
C GLU A 67 -28.09 4.33 -7.94
N GLN A 68 -27.91 5.09 -6.84
CA GLN A 68 -28.87 6.12 -6.39
C GLN A 68 -29.13 7.18 -7.46
N LEU A 69 -28.11 7.60 -8.22
CA LEU A 69 -28.26 8.57 -9.30
C LEU A 69 -29.03 7.96 -10.49
N LEU A 70 -28.83 6.69 -10.80
CA LEU A 70 -29.57 6.01 -11.87
C LEU A 70 -31.04 5.81 -11.52
N GLU A 71 -31.36 5.45 -10.27
CA GLU A 71 -32.75 5.35 -9.79
C GLU A 71 -33.47 6.71 -9.90
N ARG A 72 -32.82 7.78 -9.45
CA ARG A 72 -33.37 9.14 -9.55
C ARG A 72 -33.57 9.64 -10.98
N ARG A 73 -32.83 9.09 -11.95
CA ARG A 73 -32.98 9.42 -13.38
C ARG A 73 -34.12 8.64 -14.05
N LYS A 74 -34.55 7.52 -13.46
CA LYS A 74 -35.63 6.68 -14.00
C LYS A 74 -37.00 7.04 -13.43
N ALA A 75 -37.05 7.67 -12.26
CA ALA A 75 -38.24 8.27 -11.66
C ALA A 75 -38.57 9.62 -12.30
#